data_AF-T1E7P3-F1
#
_entry.id   AF-T1E7P3-F1
#
_cell.length_a   1.000
_cell.length_b   1.000
_cell.length_c   1.000
_cell.angle_alpha   90.00
_cell.angle_beta   90.00
_cell.angle_gamma   90.00
#
_symmetry.space_group_name_H-M   'P 1'
#
loop_
_entity.id
_entity.type
_entity.pdbx_description
1 polymer ?
#
loop_
_entity_poly.entity_id
_entity_poly.type
_entity_poly.pdbx_seq_one_letter_code
_entity_poly.pdbx_strand_id
1 'polypeptide(L)' 'MKLIVVLLLLTIVTATVVNGIPKARRQTQCYRKSDCQRQCQSVQDCRYGTCYCNTSG' A
#
# COMPACT_ATOMS: atom_id res chain seq x y z
N MET A 1 -29.00 -13.92 28.36
CA MET A 1 -27.66 -14.53 28.32
C MET A 1 -27.20 -14.88 26.90
N LYS A 2 -28.01 -15.56 26.08
CA LYS A 2 -27.68 -15.92 24.68
C LYS A 2 -27.32 -14.73 23.77
N LEU A 3 -28.05 -13.60 23.89
CA LEU A 3 -27.84 -12.41 23.05
C LEU A 3 -26.49 -11.71 23.27
N ILE A 4 -25.98 -11.74 24.51
CA ILE A 4 -24.69 -11.11 24.87
C ILE A 4 -23.53 -11.87 24.21
N VAL A 5 -23.63 -13.21 24.16
CA VAL A 5 -22.65 -14.06 23.49
C VAL A 5 -22.62 -13.80 21.98
N VAL A 6 -23.78 -13.61 21.36
CA VAL A 6 -23.88 -13.31 19.92
C VAL A 6 -23.26 -11.95 19.59
N LEU A 7 -23.49 -10.93 20.43
CA LEU A 7 -22.90 -9.60 20.27
C LEU A 7 -21.37 -9.63 20.41
N LEU A 8 -20.84 -10.42 21.34
CA LEU A 8 -19.39 -10.61 21.52
C LEU A 8 -18.75 -11.33 20.33
N LEU A 9 -19.44 -12.28 19.72
CA LEU A 9 -18.92 -12.97 18.52
C LEU A 9 -18.88 -12.02 17.31
N LEU A 10 -19.90 -11.18 17.13
CA LEU A 10 -19.96 -10.21 16.03
C LEU A 10 -18.83 -9.17 16.11
N THR A 11 -18.45 -8.71 17.30
CA THR A 11 -17.33 -7.75 17.47
C THR A 11 -15.97 -8.38 17.15
N ILE A 12 -15.78 -9.67 17.43
CA ILE A 12 -14.54 -10.39 17.08
C ILE A 12 -14.44 -10.56 15.56
N VAL A 13 -15.55 -10.84 14.89
CA VAL A 13 -15.58 -11.02 13.43
C VAL A 13 -15.25 -9.70 12.72
N THR A 14 -15.81 -8.55 13.12
CA THR A 14 -15.48 -7.27 12.46
C THR A 14 -14.02 -6.83 12.70
N ALA A 15 -13.46 -7.10 13.88
CA ALA A 15 -12.06 -6.78 14.19
C ALA A 15 -11.06 -7.59 13.34
N THR A 16 -11.39 -8.84 13.00
CA THR A 16 -10.53 -9.69 12.13
C THR A 16 -10.62 -9.27 10.66
N VAL A 17 -11.80 -8.86 10.18
CA VAL A 17 -11.98 -8.43 8.78
C VAL A 17 -11.32 -7.07 8.51
N VAL A 18 -11.38 -6.12 9.45
CA VAL A 18 -10.77 -4.79 9.28
C VAL A 18 -9.24 -4.84 9.35
N ASN A 19 -8.67 -5.75 10.16
CA ASN A 19 -7.22 -6.03 10.14
C ASN A 19 -6.77 -6.85 8.92
N GLY A 20 -7.70 -7.50 8.22
CA GLY A 20 -7.46 -8.27 7.00
C GLY A 20 -7.44 -7.43 5.72
N ILE A 21 -7.85 -6.16 5.77
CA ILE A 21 -7.64 -5.24 4.65
C ILE A 21 -6.14 -4.94 4.65
N PRO A 22 -5.36 -5.42 3.66
CA PRO A 22 -3.97 -5.01 3.59
C PRO A 22 -3.99 -3.50 3.46
N LYS A 23 -3.58 -2.80 4.52
CA LYS A 23 -3.27 -1.36 4.49
C LYS A 23 -2.57 -1.15 3.17
N ALA A 24 -3.23 -0.46 2.23
CA ALA A 24 -2.82 -0.36 0.84
C ALA A 24 -1.30 -0.32 0.84
N ARG A 25 -0.65 -1.43 0.44
CA ARG A 25 0.81 -1.52 0.41
C ARG A 25 1.18 -0.23 -0.29
N ARG A 26 1.86 0.71 0.41
CA ARG A 26 2.36 1.92 -0.24
C ARG A 26 3.02 1.39 -1.50
N GLN A 27 2.39 1.58 -2.66
CA GLN A 27 2.84 0.94 -3.88
C GLN A 27 4.09 1.70 -4.23
N THR A 28 5.20 1.21 -3.69
CA THR A 28 6.54 1.71 -3.92
C THR A 28 6.76 1.53 -5.42
N GLN A 29 6.73 2.63 -6.15
CA GLN A 29 6.92 2.66 -7.60
C GLN A 29 8.31 2.15 -7.99
N CYS A 30 9.29 2.31 -7.10
CA CYS A 30 10.65 1.89 -7.32
C CYS A 30 11.38 1.53 -6.01
N TYR A 31 12.18 0.48 -6.06
CA TYR A 31 13.21 0.20 -5.06
C TYR A 31 14.59 0.63 -5.55
N ARG A 32 14.78 0.69 -6.86
CA ARG A 32 16.00 1.11 -7.54
C ARG A 32 15.66 2.04 -8.69
N LYS A 33 16.63 2.87 -9.10
CA LYS A 33 16.49 3.80 -10.23
C LYS A 33 16.06 3.11 -11.53
N SER A 34 16.50 1.86 -11.77
CA SER A 34 16.14 1.05 -12.93
C SER A 34 14.64 0.78 -13.04
N ASP A 35 13.93 0.69 -11.91
CA ASP A 35 12.49 0.37 -11.90
C ASP A 35 11.67 1.50 -12.57
N CYS A 36 12.20 2.72 -12.52
CA CYS A 36 11.60 3.91 -13.12
C CYS A 36 11.82 4.03 -14.64
N GLN A 37 12.72 3.24 -15.24
CA GLN A 37 13.03 3.34 -16.67
C GLN A 37 11.83 3.00 -17.57
N ARG A 38 10.86 2.22 -17.06
CA ARG A 38 9.62 1.92 -17.78
C ARG A 38 8.64 3.11 -17.84
N GLN A 39 8.81 4.10 -16.96
CA GLN A 39 7.89 5.23 -16.79
C GLN A 39 8.51 6.56 -17.22
N CYS A 40 9.81 6.74 -17.00
CA CYS A 40 10.55 7.94 -17.39
C CYS A 40 11.45 7.64 -18.60
N GLN A 41 11.43 8.51 -19.61
CA GLN A 41 12.46 8.48 -20.68
C GLN A 41 13.87 8.75 -20.11
N SER A 42 13.98 9.71 -19.18
CA SER A 42 15.19 9.96 -18.40
C SER A 42 14.88 9.92 -16.92
N VAL A 43 15.40 8.93 -16.21
CA VAL A 43 15.22 8.82 -14.76
C VAL A 43 16.20 9.75 -14.04
N GLN A 44 15.68 10.64 -13.19
CA GLN A 44 16.49 11.46 -12.30
C GLN A 44 16.92 10.62 -11.09
N ASP A 45 15.97 10.13 -10.30
CA ASP A 45 16.23 9.38 -9.08
C ASP A 45 15.03 8.52 -8.64
N CYS A 46 15.24 7.60 -7.70
CA CYS A 46 14.20 6.88 -6.99
C CYS A 46 14.30 7.20 -5.50
N ARG A 47 13.33 7.92 -4.92
CA ARG A 47 13.36 8.32 -3.51
C ARG A 47 12.05 8.01 -2.80
N TYR A 48 12.16 7.46 -1.59
CA TYR A 48 11.01 7.10 -0.75
C TYR A 48 9.97 6.19 -1.43
N GLY A 49 10.41 5.43 -2.44
CA GLY A 49 9.53 4.60 -3.23
C GLY A 49 8.79 5.32 -4.36
N THR A 50 9.24 6.51 -4.75
CA THR A 50 8.67 7.31 -5.84
C THR A 50 9.72 7.56 -6.91
N CYS A 51 9.32 7.42 -8.17
CA CYS A 51 10.16 7.71 -9.32
C CYS A 51 10.18 9.21 -9.61
N TYR A 52 11.38 9.81 -9.69
CA TYR A 52 11.58 11.18 -10.14
C TYR A 52 12.17 11.14 -11.55
N CYS A 53 11.42 11.64 -12.52
CA CYS A 53 11.87 11.77 -13.91
C CYS A 53 12.52 13.14 -14.13
N ASN A 54 13.56 13.23 -14.96
CA ASN A 54 14.01 14.51 -15.48
C ASN A 54 12.97 14.99 -16.52
N THR A 55 12.48 16.22 -16.36
CA THR A 55 11.56 16.90 -17.29
C THR A 55 12.30 17.80 -18.30
N SER A 56 13.61 17.61 -18.48
CA SER A 56 14.37 18.32 -19.50
C SER A 56 14.21 17.59 -20.84
N GLY A 57 13.22 18.05 -21.61
CA GLY A 57 13.20 17.93 -23.08
C GLY A 57 13.77 19.19 -23.70
#